data_AF-A0A2U2SS95-F1
#
_entry.id   AF-A0A2U2SS95-F1
#
_cell.length_a   1.000
_cell.length_b   1.000
_cell.length_c   1.000
_cell.angle_alpha   90.00
_cell.angle_beta   90.00
_cell.angle_gamma   90.00
#
_symmetry.space_group_name_H-M   'P 1'
#
loop_
_entity.id
_entity.type
_entity.pdbx_description
1 polymer ?
#
loop_
_entity_poly.entity_id
_entity_poly.type
_entity_poly.pdbx_seq_one_letter_code
_entity_poly.pdbx_strand_id
1 'polypeptide(L)'
;MMPIRYTRARLGEATQIIGAVFYGRQWSVSYPGRMWRPPTDVYETRDALVVRMEIAGMSEDDFDITFADGHLTVRGVRHDREEKLGYHQMEIPYGEFGAEIHLAMPIRAEAITASYQNGFLIITLPKDDRRY
;
A
#
# COMPACT_ATOMS: atom_id res chain seq x y z
N MET A 1 -10.14 -14.49 3.15
CA MET A 1 -9.37 -13.83 4.23
C MET A 1 -7.92 -14.24 4.03
N MET A 2 -7.08 -13.33 3.54
CA MET A 2 -5.68 -13.60 3.20
C MET A 2 -4.77 -13.39 4.42
N PRO A 3 -3.77 -14.26 4.68
CA PRO A 3 -2.80 -14.05 5.75
C PRO A 3 -1.74 -13.02 5.33
N ILE A 4 -1.58 -11.95 6.12
CA ILE A 4 -0.52 -10.96 5.92
C ILE A 4 0.79 -11.51 6.49
N ARG A 5 1.85 -11.55 5.67
CA ARG A 5 3.18 -11.99 6.13
C ARG A 5 3.85 -10.89 6.96
N TYR A 6 3.92 -11.11 8.27
CA TYR A 6 4.72 -10.29 9.18
C TYR A 6 6.20 -10.69 9.09
N THR A 7 7.04 -9.80 8.58
CA THR A 7 8.50 -10.05 8.47
C THR A 7 9.25 -9.07 9.37
N ARG A 8 9.94 -9.58 10.39
CA ARG A 8 10.84 -8.80 11.25
C ARG A 8 12.16 -8.57 10.51
N ALA A 9 12.33 -7.43 9.87
CA ALA A 9 13.59 -7.07 9.21
C ALA A 9 14.65 -6.65 10.25
N ARG A 10 15.90 -7.11 10.07
CA ARG A 10 17.08 -6.57 10.75
C ARG A 10 17.67 -5.46 9.87
N LEU A 11 18.04 -4.34 10.49
CA LEU A 11 18.58 -3.15 9.82
C LEU A 11 19.81 -3.44 8.95
N GLY A 12 19.82 -2.86 7.76
CA GLY A 12 20.95 -2.81 6.85
C GLY A 12 20.80 -1.67 5.82
N GLU A 13 21.44 -0.55 6.16
CA GLU A 13 21.86 0.62 5.36
C GLU A 13 20.85 1.49 4.58
N ALA A 14 21.10 2.79 4.71
CA ALA A 14 20.23 3.91 4.39
C ALA A 14 20.27 4.33 2.91
N THR A 15 19.17 4.90 2.42
CA THR A 15 19.19 5.75 1.21
C THR A 15 18.27 6.96 1.40
N GLN A 16 18.69 8.07 0.80
CA GLN A 16 18.48 9.46 1.22
C GLN A 16 17.02 9.95 1.23
N ILE A 17 16.72 10.74 2.27
CA ILE A 17 15.45 11.43 2.52
C ILE A 17 15.55 12.86 1.97
N ILE A 18 14.63 13.28 1.10
CA ILE A 18 14.45 14.68 0.73
C ILE A 18 13.10 15.17 1.29
N GLY A 19 13.19 16.07 2.26
CA GLY A 19 12.43 17.32 2.29
C GLY A 19 11.02 17.31 2.91
N ALA A 20 10.99 17.55 4.22
CA ALA A 20 10.36 18.71 4.89
C ALA A 20 9.68 18.30 6.20
N VAL A 21 10.30 18.68 7.32
CA VAL A 21 9.72 18.56 8.66
C VAL A 21 8.80 19.77 8.87
N PHE A 22 7.50 19.52 9.01
CA PHE A 22 6.55 20.49 9.55
C PHE A 22 5.73 19.81 10.66
N TYR A 23 5.61 20.51 11.79
CA TYR A 23 4.90 20.06 12.98
C TYR A 23 3.40 19.91 12.69
N GLY A 24 2.95 18.66 12.51
CA GLY A 24 1.56 18.25 12.40
C GLY A 24 1.50 16.75 12.14
N ARG A 25 0.49 16.04 12.65
CA ARG A 25 0.26 14.62 12.33
C ARG A 25 0.12 14.46 10.80
N GLN A 26 1.23 14.19 10.12
CA GLN A 26 1.28 14.13 8.66
C GLN A 26 1.50 12.69 8.22
N TRP A 27 0.48 12.13 7.55
CA TRP A 27 0.64 10.89 6.82
C TRP A 27 1.40 11.21 5.53
N SER A 28 2.50 10.49 5.28
CA SER A 28 3.28 10.62 4.06
C SER A 28 3.12 9.35 3.24
N VAL A 29 2.72 9.51 1.98
CA VAL A 29 2.82 8.43 1.00
C VAL A 29 4.08 8.65 0.17
N SER A 30 5.09 7.80 0.37
CA SER A 30 6.38 7.88 -0.32
C SER A 30 6.40 6.92 -1.50
N TYR A 31 7.11 7.27 -2.57
CA TYR A 31 7.21 6.38 -3.73
C TYR A 31 8.57 6.48 -4.44
N PRO A 32 9.19 5.35 -4.78
CA PRO A 32 10.41 5.33 -5.59
C PRO A 32 10.11 5.73 -7.05
N GLY A 33 10.96 6.58 -7.63
CA GLY A 33 10.74 7.30 -8.89
C GLY A 33 10.69 6.49 -10.20
N ARG A 34 10.32 5.20 -10.17
CA ARG A 34 10.17 4.35 -11.37
C ARG A 34 8.91 3.48 -11.39
N MET A 35 8.15 3.44 -10.31
CA MET A 35 6.95 2.60 -10.19
C MET A 35 5.70 3.45 -10.40
N TRP A 36 4.68 2.91 -11.06
CA TRP A 36 3.40 3.60 -11.14
C TRP A 36 2.67 3.55 -9.79
N ARG A 37 1.74 4.48 -9.61
CA ARG A 37 1.06 4.72 -8.34
C ARG A 37 -0.43 4.45 -8.52
N PRO A 38 -0.96 3.37 -7.93
CA PRO A 38 -2.39 3.13 -7.97
C PRO A 38 -3.15 4.25 -7.26
N PRO A 39 -4.30 4.71 -7.80
CA PRO A 39 -5.22 5.55 -7.05
C PRO A 39 -5.52 4.91 -5.69
N THR A 40 -5.33 5.68 -4.61
CA THR A 40 -5.41 5.17 -3.24
C THR A 40 -6.13 6.18 -2.36
N ASP A 41 -7.23 5.73 -1.75
CA ASP A 41 -7.92 6.44 -0.69
C ASP A 41 -7.44 5.93 0.67
N VAL A 42 -7.18 6.86 1.59
CA VAL A 42 -6.88 6.54 2.99
C VAL A 42 -7.84 7.34 3.85
N TYR A 43 -8.65 6.65 4.64
CA TYR A 43 -9.65 7.29 5.48
C TYR A 43 -9.79 6.56 6.82
N GLU A 44 -10.25 7.32 7.80
CA GLU A 44 -10.42 6.84 9.17
C GLU A 44 -11.91 6.63 9.45
N THR A 45 -12.24 5.47 10.01
CA THR A 45 -13.54 5.19 10.63
C THR A 45 -13.43 5.37 12.14
N ARG A 46 -14.49 5.11 12.91
CA ARG A 46 -14.38 5.14 14.37
C ARG A 46 -13.29 4.19 14.89
N ASP A 47 -13.24 2.98 14.34
CA ASP A 47 -12.50 1.85 14.93
C ASP A 47 -11.25 1.44 14.13
N ALA A 48 -11.09 1.93 12.90
CA ALA A 48 -10.02 1.52 12.00
C ALA A 48 -9.58 2.64 11.06
N LEU A 49 -8.32 2.57 10.61
CA LEU A 49 -7.88 3.20 9.38
C LEU A 49 -8.13 2.24 8.22
N VAL A 50 -8.59 2.75 7.08
CA VAL A 50 -8.87 1.95 5.88
C VAL A 50 -8.07 2.52 4.72
N VAL A 51 -7.35 1.63 4.04
CA VAL A 51 -6.63 1.91 2.80
C VAL A 51 -7.35 1.19 1.68
N ARG A 52 -7.86 1.93 0.70
CA ARG A 52 -8.53 1.40 -0.47
C ARG A 52 -7.75 1.78 -1.73
N MET A 53 -7.32 0.79 -2.49
CA MET A 53 -6.42 0.96 -3.62
C MET A 53 -7.02 0.35 -4.89
N GLU A 54 -7.02 1.10 -5.99
CA GLU A 54 -7.52 0.64 -7.28
C GLU A 54 -6.41 -0.09 -8.06
N ILE A 55 -6.48 -1.42 -8.05
CA ILE A 55 -5.56 -2.30 -8.78
C ILE A 55 -6.34 -3.34 -9.57
N ALA A 56 -7.27 -2.88 -10.42
CA ALA A 56 -8.15 -3.73 -11.21
C ALA A 56 -7.38 -4.68 -12.16
N GLY A 57 -7.98 -5.84 -12.43
CA GLY A 57 -7.47 -6.84 -13.36
C GLY A 57 -6.30 -7.67 -12.85
N MET A 58 -6.01 -7.61 -11.55
CA MET A 58 -4.91 -8.34 -10.92
C MET A 58 -5.42 -9.57 -10.17
N SER A 59 -4.52 -10.52 -9.95
CA SER A 59 -4.70 -11.65 -9.04
C SER A 59 -3.99 -11.37 -7.72
N GLU A 60 -4.38 -12.07 -6.66
CA GLU A 60 -3.77 -11.91 -5.33
C GLU A 60 -2.27 -12.27 -5.32
N ASP A 61 -1.79 -13.07 -6.28
CA ASP A 61 -0.38 -13.42 -6.43
C ASP A 61 0.44 -12.33 -7.14
N ASP A 62 -0.20 -11.31 -7.74
CA ASP A 62 0.49 -10.24 -8.46
C ASP A 62 0.98 -9.11 -7.52
N PHE A 63 0.68 -9.18 -6.21
CA PHE A 63 1.05 -8.16 -5.24
C PHE A 63 1.25 -8.69 -3.82
N ASP A 64 2.08 -7.97 -3.06
CA ASP A 64 2.38 -8.23 -1.66
C ASP A 64 1.98 -7.04 -0.79
N ILE A 65 1.52 -7.35 0.43
CA ILE A 65 1.16 -6.38 1.46
C ILE A 65 2.02 -6.66 2.70
N THR A 66 2.74 -5.66 3.17
CA THR A 66 3.53 -5.75 4.40
C THR A 66 3.20 -4.60 5.34
N PHE A 67 3.22 -4.89 6.63
CA PHE A 67 3.09 -3.89 7.69
C PHE A 67 4.25 -4.06 8.67
N ALA A 68 5.09 -3.05 8.80
CA ALA A 68 6.24 -3.05 9.69
C ALA A 68 6.52 -1.63 10.19
N ASP A 69 6.84 -1.48 11.48
CA ASP A 69 7.26 -0.22 12.11
C ASP A 69 6.33 1.00 11.84
N GLY A 70 5.02 0.75 11.67
CA GLY A 70 4.05 1.81 11.36
C GLY A 70 3.94 2.17 9.87
N HIS A 71 4.61 1.42 9.00
CA HIS A 71 4.56 1.58 7.55
C HIS A 71 3.77 0.43 6.92
N LEU A 72 2.70 0.77 6.21
CA LEU A 72 1.99 -0.16 5.33
C LEU A 72 2.58 -0.03 3.93
N THR A 73 3.10 -1.12 3.38
CA THR A 73 3.63 -1.17 2.01
C THR A 73 2.80 -2.13 1.17
N VAL A 74 2.39 -1.67 -0.01
CA VAL A 74 1.80 -2.50 -1.06
C VAL A 74 2.69 -2.41 -2.29
N ARG A 75 3.13 -3.54 -2.84
CA ARG A 75 3.96 -3.61 -4.05
C ARG A 75 3.48 -4.74 -4.93
N GLY A 76 3.65 -4.60 -6.24
CA GLY A 76 3.30 -5.67 -7.17
C GLY A 76 3.60 -5.31 -8.61
N VAL A 77 3.15 -6.16 -9.54
CA VAL A 77 3.37 -5.97 -10.98
C VAL A 77 2.06 -6.19 -11.73
N ARG A 78 1.57 -5.17 -12.44
CA ARG A 78 0.46 -5.37 -13.38
C ARG A 78 1.03 -5.84 -14.71
N HIS A 79 0.77 -7.11 -15.02
CA HIS A 79 1.19 -7.71 -16.27
C HIS A 79 0.33 -7.25 -17.45
N ASP A 80 0.99 -6.98 -18.57
CA ASP A 80 0.33 -6.81 -19.85
C ASP A 80 0.38 -8.15 -20.62
N ARG A 81 -0.70 -8.93 -20.57
CA ARG A 81 -0.68 -10.36 -20.95
C ARG A 81 -0.98 -10.62 -22.43
N GLU A 82 -1.52 -9.65 -23.15
CA GLU A 82 -1.95 -9.83 -24.54
C GLU A 82 -0.91 -9.34 -25.54
N GLU A 83 -0.61 -10.17 -26.54
CA GLU A 83 0.15 -9.74 -27.72
C GLU A 83 -0.68 -8.73 -28.52
N LYS A 84 -0.12 -7.54 -28.74
CA LYS A 84 -0.79 -6.45 -29.45
C LYS A 84 -0.08 -6.16 -30.74
N LEU A 85 -0.85 -5.93 -31.80
CA LEU A 85 -0.33 -5.43 -33.07
C LEU A 85 0.03 -3.93 -33.01
N GLY A 86 -0.59 -3.19 -32.07
CA GLY A 86 -0.31 -1.77 -31.83
C GLY A 86 -1.27 -1.18 -30.80
N TYR A 87 -0.91 -0.03 -30.25
CA TYR A 87 -1.78 0.76 -29.37
C TYR A 87 -2.36 1.94 -30.15
N HIS A 88 -3.68 2.14 -30.08
CA HIS A 88 -4.31 3.39 -30.51
C HIS A 88 -4.31 4.44 -29.38
N GLN A 89 -4.36 3.98 -28.13
CA GLN A 89 -4.28 4.80 -26.92
C GLN A 89 -3.83 3.90 -25.75
N MET A 90 -3.09 4.46 -24.80
CA MET A 90 -2.57 3.73 -23.64
C MET A 90 -2.67 4.61 -22.39
N GLU A 91 -3.70 4.38 -21.58
CA GLU A 91 -3.94 5.08 -20.31
C GLU A 91 -3.82 4.15 -19.09
N ILE A 92 -3.93 2.84 -19.32
CA ILE A 92 -3.79 1.84 -18.26
C ILE A 92 -2.30 1.69 -17.93
N PRO A 93 -1.89 1.92 -16.68
CA PRO A 93 -0.51 1.72 -16.28
C PRO A 93 -0.22 0.22 -16.12
N TYR A 94 0.94 -0.21 -16.63
CA TYR A 94 1.47 -1.58 -16.53
C TYR A 94 2.87 -1.57 -15.90
N GLY A 95 3.33 -2.73 -15.44
CA GLY A 95 4.62 -2.91 -14.78
C GLY A 95 4.55 -2.77 -13.26
N GLU A 96 5.71 -2.55 -12.65
CA GLU A 96 5.87 -2.45 -11.20
C GLU A 96 5.11 -1.25 -10.62
N PHE A 97 4.39 -1.50 -9.53
CA PHE A 97 3.73 -0.47 -8.74
C PHE A 97 4.14 -0.57 -7.28
N GLY A 98 3.98 0.55 -6.57
CA GLY A 98 4.20 0.58 -5.15
C GLY A 98 3.47 1.75 -4.49
N ALA A 99 3.03 1.52 -3.26
CA ALA A 99 2.59 2.56 -2.34
C ALA A 99 3.09 2.23 -0.94
N GLU A 100 3.62 3.24 -0.25
CA GLU A 100 4.03 3.13 1.14
C GLU A 100 3.29 4.20 1.94
N ILE A 101 2.50 3.80 2.93
CA ILE A 101 1.71 4.70 3.76
C ILE A 101 2.26 4.65 5.19
N HIS A 102 2.77 5.79 5.66
CA HIS A 102 3.20 5.95 7.05
C HIS A 102 2.01 6.30 7.95
N LEU A 103 1.79 5.49 8.99
CA LEU A 103 0.68 5.60 9.91
C LEU A 103 1.10 6.37 11.17
N ALA A 104 0.56 7.57 11.35
CA ALA A 104 0.82 8.39 12.54
C ALA A 104 -0.04 7.99 13.77
N MET A 105 -0.47 6.72 13.84
CA MET A 105 -1.28 6.20 14.95
C MET A 105 -1.01 4.72 15.25
N PRO A 106 -1.23 4.27 16.49
CA PRO A 106 -1.10 2.86 16.87
C PRO A 106 -2.14 1.98 16.15
N ILE A 107 -1.69 0.85 15.61
CA ILE A 107 -2.51 -0.16 14.93
C ILE A 107 -2.33 -1.51 15.62
N ARG A 108 -3.42 -2.27 15.80
CA ARG A 108 -3.38 -3.67 16.25
C ARG A 108 -2.96 -4.56 15.08
N ALA A 109 -1.65 -4.75 14.93
CA ALA A 109 -1.06 -5.40 13.77
C ALA A 109 -1.60 -6.82 13.51
N GLU A 110 -1.85 -7.59 14.57
CA GLU A 110 -2.40 -8.94 14.51
C GLU A 110 -3.84 -9.02 14.00
N ALA A 111 -4.55 -7.88 13.96
CA ALA A 111 -5.95 -7.79 13.53
C ALA A 111 -6.11 -7.12 12.15
N ILE A 112 -5.01 -6.79 11.46
CA ILE A 112 -5.08 -6.24 10.11
C ILE A 112 -5.67 -7.27 9.16
N THR A 113 -6.60 -6.84 8.31
CA THR A 113 -7.20 -7.69 7.28
C THR A 113 -7.09 -7.02 5.92
N ALA A 114 -6.90 -7.83 4.88
CA ALA A 114 -6.96 -7.40 3.49
C ALA A 114 -8.01 -8.20 2.71
N SER A 115 -8.67 -7.53 1.78
CA SER A 115 -9.61 -8.14 0.83
C SER A 115 -9.44 -7.51 -0.54
N TYR A 116 -9.53 -8.32 -1.59
CA TYR A 116 -9.50 -7.83 -2.97
C TYR A 116 -10.83 -8.18 -3.64
N GLN A 117 -11.57 -7.15 -4.06
CA GLN A 117 -12.89 -7.33 -4.67
C GLN A 117 -13.18 -6.21 -5.67
N ASN A 118 -13.76 -6.58 -6.82
CA ASN A 118 -14.16 -5.64 -7.86
C ASN A 118 -13.05 -4.67 -8.30
N GLY A 119 -11.81 -5.15 -8.33
CA GLY A 119 -10.64 -4.35 -8.70
C GLY A 119 -10.08 -3.44 -7.59
N PHE A 120 -10.65 -3.49 -6.39
CA PHE A 120 -10.17 -2.72 -5.24
C PHE A 120 -9.53 -3.64 -4.20
N LEU A 121 -8.31 -3.31 -3.82
CA LEU A 121 -7.67 -3.83 -2.61
C LEU A 121 -8.10 -2.95 -1.43
N ILE A 122 -8.68 -3.57 -0.40
CA ILE A 122 -9.14 -2.90 0.80
C ILE A 122 -8.40 -3.51 1.99
N ILE A 123 -7.61 -2.69 2.65
CA ILE A 123 -6.83 -3.04 3.84
C ILE A 123 -7.45 -2.30 5.03
N THR A 124 -7.91 -3.05 6.02
CA THR A 124 -8.48 -2.52 7.26
C THR A 124 -7.46 -2.69 8.37
N LEU A 125 -7.12 -1.58 9.02
CA LEU A 125 -6.12 -1.49 10.08
C LEU A 125 -6.81 -1.04 11.37
N PRO A 126 -7.22 -1.98 12.25
CA PRO A 126 -7.89 -1.64 13.49
C PRO A 126 -6.99 -0.77 14.38
N LYS A 127 -7.55 0.32 14.91
CA LYS A 127 -6.84 1.20 15.83
C LYS A 127 -6.52 0.46 17.11
N ASP A 128 -5.35 0.74 17.67
CA ASP A 128 -5.06 0.29 19.01
C ASP A 128 -5.42 1.36 20.05
N ASP A 129 -6.65 1.26 20.58
CA ASP A 129 -7.13 2.13 21.66
C ASP A 129 -6.41 1.92 23.01
N ARG A 130 -5.44 0.97 23.11
CA ARG A 130 -4.61 0.79 24.30
C ARG A 130 -3.55 1.88 24.44
N ARG A 131 -3.96 3.15 24.41
CA ARG A 131 -3.33 4.33 25.03
C ARG A 131 -3.82 5.61 24.35
N TYR A 132 -4.69 6.34 25.06
CA TYR A 132 -4.41 7.71 25.49
C TYR A 132 -4.89 7.86 26.94
#